data_AF-A0A9P3JRG0-F1
#
_entry.id   AF-A0A9P3JRG0-F1
#
_cell.length_a   1.000
_cell.length_b   1.000
_cell.length_c   1.000
_cell.angle_alpha   90.00
_cell.angle_beta   90.00
_cell.angle_gamma   90.00
#
_symmetry.space_group_name_H-M   'P 1'
#
loop_
_entity.id
_entity.type
_entity.pdbx_description
1 polymer ?
#
loop_
_entity_poly.entity_id
_entity_poly.type
_entity_poly.pdbx_seq_one_letter_code
_entity_poly.pdbx_strand_id
1 'polypeptide(L)'
;MTLFNCLLWTTYGLPVVEAGRVLVSTINGTGAFLAALYIIPFLALSTRAAKVRTAMRTGVVLLLFATIVLVTFLAFHTPSARSSFLGICSVVVTVGMYASPLEVMLTVVRTRSVEFMPLLLSLSCFVNGLAWSAYGAYTMDIYILIPNGIGTLLGFTQLVLYGIYSRSDKSGAAVGADGSREQQKRRGGAGVWRRGGSDSTRHMLGSSNSLSLSKDAITPEEMVVEEEGDEEKGGVIRGMTGDMVGKENGEKMNGVAEEVTNGGEKERIEVRC
;
A
#
# COMPACT_ATOMS: atom_id res chain seq x y z
N MET A 1 -5.17 -11.45 -9.60
CA MET A 1 -5.84 -12.46 -8.74
C MET A 1 -7.36 -12.35 -8.76
N THR A 2 -7.96 -11.17 -8.64
CA THR A 2 -9.44 -11.00 -8.63
C THR A 2 -10.15 -11.63 -9.84
N LEU A 3 -9.64 -11.40 -11.06
CA LEU A 3 -10.20 -12.04 -12.26
C LEU A 3 -10.21 -13.57 -12.14
N PHE A 4 -9.11 -14.16 -11.68
CA PHE A 4 -8.98 -15.61 -11.50
C PHE A 4 -10.01 -16.15 -10.49
N ASN A 5 -10.11 -15.49 -9.34
CA ASN A 5 -11.07 -15.83 -8.30
C ASN A 5 -12.52 -15.77 -8.83
N CYS A 6 -12.88 -14.68 -9.50
CA CYS A 6 -14.21 -14.53 -10.08
C CYS A 6 -14.49 -15.60 -11.14
N LEU A 7 -13.53 -15.96 -11.99
CA LEU A 7 -13.71 -17.02 -12.99
C LEU A 7 -13.93 -18.40 -12.35
N LEU A 8 -13.18 -18.74 -11.29
CA LEU A 8 -13.35 -19.99 -10.54
C LEU A 8 -14.73 -20.05 -9.85
N TRP A 9 -15.12 -18.99 -9.15
CA TRP A 9 -16.45 -18.95 -8.52
C TRP A 9 -17.60 -18.92 -9.53
N THR A 10 -17.39 -18.28 -10.70
CA THR A 10 -18.36 -18.29 -11.79
C THR A 10 -18.62 -19.72 -12.25
N THR A 11 -17.54 -20.48 -12.51
CA THR A 11 -17.63 -21.88 -12.94
C THR A 11 -18.16 -22.79 -11.84
N TYR A 12 -17.73 -22.60 -10.59
CA TYR A 12 -18.26 -23.34 -9.43
C TYR A 12 -19.79 -23.22 -9.30
N GLY A 13 -20.35 -22.04 -9.54
CA GLY A 13 -21.78 -21.77 -9.44
C GLY A 13 -22.61 -22.20 -10.66
N LEU A 14 -21.99 -22.71 -11.73
CA LEU A 14 -22.72 -23.11 -12.94
C LEU A 14 -23.55 -24.39 -12.71
N PRO A 15 -24.77 -24.48 -13.26
CA PRO A 15 -25.61 -25.69 -13.14
C PRO A 15 -24.96 -26.96 -13.71
N VAL A 16 -24.03 -26.83 -14.65
CA VAL A 16 -23.28 -27.96 -15.24
C VAL A 16 -22.28 -28.58 -14.26
N VAL A 17 -21.89 -27.83 -13.22
CA VAL A 17 -21.04 -28.32 -12.12
C VAL A 17 -21.93 -28.87 -11.02
N GLU A 18 -22.81 -28.04 -10.45
CA GLU A 18 -23.81 -28.45 -9.47
C GLU A 18 -24.98 -27.46 -9.46
N ALA A 19 -26.21 -27.98 -9.40
CA ALA A 19 -27.42 -27.16 -9.43
C ALA A 19 -27.64 -26.41 -8.09
N GLY A 20 -28.37 -25.29 -8.13
CA GLY A 20 -28.79 -24.55 -6.93
C GLY A 20 -27.85 -23.40 -6.48
N ARG A 21 -26.73 -23.18 -7.19
CA ARG A 21 -25.73 -22.14 -6.84
C ARG A 21 -25.60 -21.01 -7.86
N VAL A 22 -26.63 -20.81 -8.69
CA VAL A 22 -26.62 -19.82 -9.80
C VAL A 22 -26.33 -18.41 -9.30
N LEU A 23 -26.74 -18.05 -8.07
CA LEU A 23 -26.46 -16.76 -7.46
C LEU A 23 -24.95 -16.48 -7.34
N VAL A 24 -24.15 -17.51 -7.01
CA VAL A 24 -22.69 -17.43 -6.95
C VAL A 24 -22.12 -17.18 -8.34
N SER A 25 -22.70 -17.82 -9.37
CA SER A 25 -22.25 -17.65 -10.75
C SER A 25 -22.52 -16.25 -11.27
N THR A 26 -23.70 -15.68 -11.04
CA THR A 26 -24.09 -14.38 -11.59
C THR A 26 -23.28 -13.23 -10.99
N ILE A 27 -23.10 -13.22 -9.67
CA ILE A 27 -22.33 -12.16 -9.00
C ILE A 27 -20.85 -12.21 -9.39
N ASN A 28 -20.25 -13.40 -9.47
CA ASN A 28 -18.85 -13.56 -9.83
C ASN A 28 -18.62 -13.38 -11.33
N GLY A 29 -19.59 -13.74 -12.17
CA GLY A 29 -19.57 -13.45 -13.61
C GLY A 29 -19.58 -11.94 -13.86
N THR A 30 -20.40 -11.21 -13.07
CA THR A 30 -20.39 -9.74 -13.08
C THR A 30 -19.05 -9.19 -12.60
N GLY A 31 -18.47 -9.76 -11.54
CA GLY A 31 -17.13 -9.40 -11.07
C GLY A 31 -16.02 -9.65 -12.10
N ALA A 32 -16.09 -10.76 -12.84
CA ALA A 32 -15.16 -11.06 -13.93
C ALA A 32 -15.29 -10.06 -15.08
N PHE A 33 -16.53 -9.68 -15.42
CA PHE A 33 -16.80 -8.64 -16.41
C PHE A 33 -16.23 -7.28 -15.98
N LEU A 34 -16.45 -6.86 -14.73
CA LEU A 34 -15.87 -5.62 -14.18
C LEU A 34 -14.33 -5.67 -14.16
N ALA A 35 -13.74 -6.81 -13.81
CA ALA A 35 -12.30 -7.01 -13.87
C ALA A 35 -11.76 -6.88 -15.30
N ALA A 36 -12.48 -7.40 -16.30
CA ALA A 36 -12.12 -7.22 -17.70
C ALA A 36 -12.23 -5.75 -18.14
N LEU A 37 -13.27 -5.04 -17.71
CA LEU A 37 -13.43 -3.60 -17.96
C LEU A 37 -12.31 -2.76 -17.31
N TYR A 38 -11.67 -3.24 -16.25
CA TYR A 38 -10.50 -2.60 -15.69
C TYR A 38 -9.22 -2.92 -16.49
N ILE A 39 -9.03 -4.19 -16.86
CA ILE A 39 -7.81 -4.68 -17.53
C ILE A 39 -7.73 -4.19 -18.99
N ILE A 40 -8.83 -4.19 -19.74
CA ILE A 40 -8.82 -3.87 -21.18
C ILE A 40 -8.35 -2.42 -21.45
N PRO A 41 -8.92 -1.38 -20.82
CA PRO A 41 -8.45 -0.01 -20.98
C PRO A 41 -7.02 0.15 -20.47
N PHE A 42 -6.64 -0.51 -19.37
CA PHE A 42 -5.27 -0.49 -18.86
C PHE A 42 -4.29 -1.00 -19.92
N LEU A 43 -4.61 -2.13 -20.58
CA LEU A 43 -3.80 -2.68 -21.67
C LEU A 43 -3.80 -1.82 -22.93
N ALA A 44 -4.81 -0.98 -23.15
CA ALA A 44 -4.84 -0.05 -24.28
C ALA A 44 -4.02 1.22 -24.01
N LEU A 45 -4.10 1.77 -22.80
CA LEU A 45 -3.64 3.12 -22.47
C LEU A 45 -2.30 3.17 -21.72
N SER A 46 -1.83 2.08 -21.13
CA SER A 46 -0.62 2.06 -20.30
C SER A 46 0.70 2.07 -21.11
N THR A 47 1.84 2.21 -20.43
CA THR A 47 3.18 2.16 -21.06
C THR A 47 3.49 0.77 -21.60
N ARG A 48 4.39 0.66 -22.60
CA ARG A 48 4.71 -0.65 -23.22
C ARG A 48 5.17 -1.69 -22.20
N ALA A 49 6.02 -1.30 -21.24
CA ALA A 49 6.49 -2.19 -20.19
C ALA A 49 5.35 -2.66 -19.26
N ALA A 50 4.49 -1.75 -18.80
CA ALA A 50 3.35 -2.08 -17.96
C ALA A 50 2.29 -2.93 -18.69
N LYS A 51 2.06 -2.65 -19.98
CA LYS A 51 1.22 -3.45 -20.87
C LYS A 51 1.71 -4.90 -20.97
N VAL A 52 2.99 -5.11 -21.29
CA VAL A 52 3.56 -6.46 -21.42
C VAL A 52 3.48 -7.21 -20.09
N ARG A 53 3.87 -6.59 -18.97
CA ARG A 53 3.76 -7.22 -17.64
C ARG A 53 2.32 -7.62 -17.29
N THR A 54 1.36 -6.74 -17.53
CA THR A 54 -0.05 -6.99 -17.21
C THR A 54 -0.67 -8.03 -18.14
N ALA A 55 -0.34 -7.98 -19.44
CA ALA A 55 -0.78 -8.97 -20.42
C ALA A 55 -0.23 -10.36 -20.09
N MET A 56 1.06 -10.45 -19.72
CA MET A 56 1.69 -11.71 -19.30
C MET A 56 1.00 -12.30 -18.07
N ARG A 57 0.83 -11.50 -17.00
CA ARG A 57 0.14 -11.93 -15.78
C ARG A 57 -1.30 -12.37 -16.05
N THR A 58 -2.02 -11.65 -16.90
CA THR A 58 -3.39 -12.00 -17.31
C THR A 58 -3.42 -13.29 -18.13
N GLY A 59 -2.48 -13.45 -19.06
CA GLY A 59 -2.33 -14.67 -19.87
C GLY A 59 -2.07 -15.90 -19.02
N VAL A 60 -1.16 -15.81 -18.05
CA VAL A 60 -0.89 -16.91 -17.09
C VAL A 60 -2.15 -17.27 -16.29
N VAL A 61 -2.91 -16.28 -15.81
CA VAL A 61 -4.17 -16.50 -15.09
C VAL A 61 -5.20 -17.21 -15.97
N LEU A 62 -5.36 -16.79 -17.22
CA LEU A 62 -6.33 -17.40 -18.14
C LEU A 62 -5.94 -18.81 -18.54
N LEU A 63 -4.64 -19.07 -18.75
CA LEU A 63 -4.12 -20.41 -19.02
C LEU A 63 -4.35 -21.33 -17.83
N LEU A 64 -3.99 -20.89 -16.62
CA LEU A 64 -4.22 -21.67 -15.40
C LEU A 64 -5.71 -21.99 -15.20
N PHE A 65 -6.58 -20.99 -15.39
CA PHE A 65 -8.02 -21.18 -15.34
C PHE A 65 -8.51 -22.20 -16.37
N ALA A 66 -8.08 -22.08 -17.63
CA ALA A 66 -8.44 -23.01 -18.69
C ALA A 66 -7.98 -24.44 -18.36
N THR A 67 -6.78 -24.61 -17.81
CA THR A 67 -6.27 -25.91 -17.35
C THR A 67 -7.13 -26.49 -16.23
N ILE A 68 -7.51 -25.70 -15.22
CA ILE A 68 -8.37 -26.16 -14.12
C ILE A 68 -9.74 -26.60 -14.65
N VAL A 69 -10.35 -25.82 -15.55
CA VAL A 69 -11.63 -26.17 -16.18
C VAL A 69 -11.50 -27.45 -16.99
N LEU A 70 -10.44 -27.58 -17.80
CA LEU A 70 -10.20 -28.76 -18.61
C LEU A 70 -10.04 -30.01 -17.73
N VAL A 71 -9.20 -29.94 -16.69
CA VAL A 71 -9.04 -31.04 -15.73
C VAL A 71 -10.37 -31.35 -15.04
N THR A 72 -11.15 -30.34 -14.67
CA THR A 72 -12.45 -30.53 -14.02
C THR A 72 -13.38 -31.41 -14.86
N PHE A 73 -13.53 -31.10 -16.15
CA PHE A 73 -14.47 -31.80 -17.02
C PHE A 73 -13.93 -33.11 -17.61
N LEU A 74 -12.60 -33.23 -17.78
CA LEU A 74 -11.98 -34.45 -18.31
C LEU A 74 -11.71 -35.49 -17.24
N ALA A 75 -11.26 -35.10 -16.04
CA ALA A 75 -10.86 -36.03 -14.98
C ALA A 75 -12.01 -36.40 -14.04
N PHE A 76 -13.03 -35.55 -13.90
CA PHE A 76 -14.16 -35.79 -13.00
C PHE A 76 -15.47 -35.91 -13.78
N HIS A 77 -16.10 -37.08 -13.70
CA HIS A 77 -17.35 -37.36 -14.42
C HIS A 77 -18.61 -37.10 -13.58
N THR A 78 -18.50 -37.09 -12.25
CA THR A 78 -19.64 -36.84 -11.36
C THR A 78 -19.74 -35.37 -10.96
N PRO A 79 -20.96 -34.80 -10.85
CA PRO A 79 -21.18 -33.42 -10.40
C PRO A 79 -20.50 -33.11 -9.05
N SER A 80 -20.65 -34.00 -8.07
CA SER A 80 -20.10 -33.81 -6.72
C SER A 80 -18.57 -33.77 -6.70
N ALA A 81 -17.89 -34.56 -7.56
CA ALA A 81 -16.43 -34.52 -7.67
C ALA A 81 -15.94 -33.24 -8.35
N ARG A 82 -16.63 -32.79 -9.41
CA ARG A 82 -16.34 -31.50 -10.07
C ARG A 82 -16.51 -30.33 -9.11
N SER A 83 -17.62 -30.32 -8.37
CA SER A 83 -17.89 -29.30 -7.36
C SER A 83 -16.83 -29.30 -6.27
N SER A 84 -16.46 -30.47 -5.74
CA SER A 84 -15.44 -30.53 -4.69
C SER A 84 -14.08 -30.01 -5.16
N PHE A 85 -13.64 -30.41 -6.35
CA PHE A 85 -12.38 -29.93 -6.92
C PHE A 85 -12.38 -28.41 -7.15
N LEU A 86 -13.39 -27.87 -7.84
CA LEU A 86 -13.52 -26.43 -8.08
C LEU A 86 -13.71 -25.64 -6.78
N GLY A 87 -14.45 -26.19 -5.82
CA GLY A 87 -14.68 -25.60 -4.51
C GLY A 87 -13.37 -25.44 -3.74
N ILE A 88 -12.56 -26.51 -3.66
CA ILE A 88 -11.24 -26.46 -3.02
C ILE A 88 -10.33 -25.41 -3.69
N CYS A 89 -10.23 -25.42 -5.02
CA CYS A 89 -9.45 -24.41 -5.75
C CYS A 89 -9.93 -22.98 -5.45
N SER A 90 -11.25 -22.76 -5.45
CA SER A 90 -11.85 -21.45 -5.18
C SER A 90 -11.58 -20.97 -3.75
N VAL A 91 -11.69 -21.87 -2.76
CA VAL A 91 -11.38 -21.57 -1.35
C VAL A 91 -9.92 -21.17 -1.19
N VAL A 92 -8.98 -21.95 -1.75
CA VAL A 92 -7.54 -21.66 -1.64
C VAL A 92 -7.21 -20.29 -2.24
N VAL A 93 -7.75 -19.99 -3.43
CA VAL A 93 -7.53 -18.70 -4.09
C VAL A 93 -8.14 -17.54 -3.30
N THR A 94 -9.36 -17.72 -2.77
CA THR A 94 -10.05 -16.69 -1.98
C THR A 94 -9.31 -16.40 -0.68
N VAL A 95 -8.87 -17.43 0.03
CA VAL A 95 -8.09 -17.27 1.27
C VAL A 95 -6.75 -16.59 0.98
N GLY A 96 -6.07 -16.96 -0.10
CA GLY A 96 -4.84 -16.29 -0.53
C GLY A 96 -5.04 -14.80 -0.83
N MET A 97 -6.21 -14.41 -1.38
CA MET A 97 -6.54 -13.01 -1.62
C MET A 97 -6.67 -12.19 -0.33
N TYR A 98 -6.93 -12.82 0.83
CA TYR A 98 -6.98 -12.12 2.11
C TYR A 98 -5.62 -11.64 2.61
N ALA A 99 -4.52 -12.00 1.97
CA ALA A 99 -3.20 -11.43 2.27
C ALA A 99 -3.18 -9.90 2.10
N SER A 100 -3.83 -9.37 1.06
CA SER A 100 -3.89 -7.92 0.80
C SER A 100 -4.60 -7.14 1.92
N PRO A 101 -5.83 -7.49 2.36
CA PRO A 101 -6.46 -6.78 3.47
C PRO A 101 -5.73 -7.00 4.81
N LEU A 102 -5.01 -8.11 5.01
CA LEU A 102 -4.15 -8.31 6.19
C LEU A 102 -2.99 -7.32 6.22
N GLU A 103 -2.34 -7.09 5.08
CA GLU A 103 -1.27 -6.11 4.94
C GLU A 103 -1.74 -4.69 5.26
N VAL A 104 -2.92 -4.30 4.75
CA VAL A 104 -3.52 -2.99 5.07
C VAL A 104 -3.75 -2.83 6.58
N MET A 105 -4.27 -3.87 7.26
CA MET A 105 -4.44 -3.83 8.72
C MET A 105 -3.11 -3.67 9.46
N LEU A 106 -2.05 -4.35 9.00
CA LEU A 106 -0.72 -4.20 9.57
C LEU A 106 -0.18 -2.76 9.40
N THR A 107 -0.42 -2.17 8.23
CA THR A 107 -0.06 -0.76 7.96
C THR A 107 -0.80 0.17 8.91
N VAL A 108 -2.12 0.02 9.12
CA VAL A 108 -2.89 0.84 10.07
C VAL A 108 -2.34 0.74 11.50
N VAL A 109 -1.96 -0.46 11.95
CA VAL A 109 -1.39 -0.65 13.30
C VAL A 109 -0.04 0.05 13.44
N ARG A 110 0.80 0.02 12.39
CA ARG A 110 2.12 0.64 12.36
C ARG A 110 2.05 2.17 12.25
N THR A 111 1.24 2.68 11.33
CA THR A 111 1.12 4.12 11.07
C THR A 111 0.21 4.83 12.06
N ARG A 112 -0.58 4.08 12.85
CA ARG A 112 -1.62 4.60 13.77
C ARG A 112 -2.71 5.43 13.08
N SER A 113 -2.74 5.46 11.74
CA SER A 113 -3.66 6.25 10.92
C SER A 113 -4.58 5.33 10.11
N VAL A 114 -5.84 5.74 9.97
CA VAL A 114 -6.87 5.04 9.19
C VAL A 114 -7.04 5.60 7.77
N GLU A 115 -6.12 6.44 7.31
CA GLU A 115 -6.20 7.12 6.01
C GLU A 115 -6.35 6.15 4.83
N PHE A 116 -5.69 5.00 4.89
CA PHE A 116 -5.74 3.97 3.85
C PHE A 116 -6.96 3.02 3.97
N MET A 117 -7.89 3.31 4.87
CA MET A 117 -8.99 2.39 5.22
C MET A 117 -10.34 3.10 5.28
N PRO A 118 -11.00 3.32 4.13
CA PRO A 118 -12.33 3.92 4.12
C PRO A 118 -13.34 3.05 4.88
N LEU A 119 -14.01 3.64 5.87
CA LEU A 119 -14.97 2.95 6.76
C LEU A 119 -16.06 2.21 5.97
N LEU A 120 -16.60 2.87 4.94
CA LEU A 120 -17.68 2.29 4.13
C LEU A 120 -17.24 1.04 3.37
N LEU A 121 -15.98 0.98 2.93
CA LEU A 121 -15.43 -0.20 2.26
C LEU A 121 -15.34 -1.36 3.23
N SER A 122 -14.80 -1.11 4.43
CA SER A 122 -14.65 -2.13 5.48
C SER A 122 -16.01 -2.67 5.95
N LEU A 123 -16.99 -1.78 6.15
CA LEU A 123 -18.36 -2.16 6.50
C LEU A 123 -19.02 -2.99 5.40
N SER A 124 -18.87 -2.57 4.14
CA SER A 124 -19.42 -3.29 2.99
C SER A 124 -18.80 -4.68 2.86
N CYS A 125 -17.48 -4.80 3.05
CA CYS A 125 -16.80 -6.09 3.05
C CYS A 125 -17.27 -7.01 4.19
N PHE A 126 -17.46 -6.47 5.40
CA PHE A 126 -18.01 -7.23 6.53
C PHE A 126 -19.43 -7.74 6.26
N VAL A 127 -20.33 -6.86 5.82
CA VAL A 127 -21.72 -7.25 5.52
C VAL A 127 -21.77 -8.24 4.35
N ASN A 128 -20.95 -8.05 3.32
CA ASN A 128 -20.82 -8.98 2.21
C ASN A 128 -20.35 -10.36 2.69
N GLY A 129 -19.28 -10.42 3.49
CA GLY A 129 -18.78 -11.66 4.07
C GLY A 129 -19.85 -12.36 4.92
N LEU A 130 -20.57 -11.60 5.76
CA LEU A 130 -21.62 -12.14 6.62
C LEU A 130 -22.79 -12.70 5.80
N ALA A 131 -23.23 -11.97 4.76
CA ALA A 131 -24.31 -12.40 3.87
C ALA A 131 -23.95 -13.71 3.15
N TRP A 132 -22.74 -13.82 2.61
CA TRP A 132 -22.29 -15.04 1.95
C TRP A 132 -22.02 -16.19 2.91
N SER A 133 -21.56 -15.91 4.13
CA SER A 133 -21.44 -16.92 5.19
C SER A 133 -22.80 -17.47 5.55
N ALA A 134 -23.81 -16.60 5.73
CA ALA A 134 -25.19 -17.02 5.97
C ALA A 134 -25.76 -17.82 4.79
N TYR A 135 -25.48 -17.42 3.54
CA TYR A 135 -25.88 -18.18 2.36
C TYR A 135 -25.22 -19.57 2.28
N GLY A 136 -23.92 -19.67 2.58
CA GLY A 136 -23.20 -20.95 2.61
C GLY A 136 -23.72 -21.86 3.72
N ALA A 137 -24.03 -21.31 4.90
CA ALA A 137 -24.67 -22.06 5.99
C ALA A 137 -26.08 -22.54 5.60
N TYR A 138 -26.88 -21.69 4.95
CA TYR A 138 -28.23 -22.04 4.51
C TYR A 138 -28.24 -23.12 3.41
N THR A 139 -27.31 -23.03 2.46
CA THR A 139 -27.16 -24.03 1.38
C THR A 139 -26.37 -25.27 1.79
N MET A 140 -25.88 -25.32 3.05
CA MET A 140 -24.99 -26.36 3.57
C MET A 140 -23.74 -26.55 2.70
N ASP A 141 -23.27 -25.46 2.09
CA ASP A 141 -22.10 -25.43 1.21
C ASP A 141 -20.88 -24.93 1.99
N ILE A 142 -20.06 -25.88 2.44
CA ILE A 142 -18.84 -25.59 3.20
C ILE A 142 -17.81 -24.79 2.39
N TYR A 143 -17.78 -24.95 1.06
CA TYR A 143 -16.82 -24.24 0.21
C TYR A 143 -17.14 -22.76 0.15
N ILE A 144 -18.42 -22.39 0.18
CA ILE A 144 -18.83 -20.98 0.29
C ILE A 144 -18.64 -20.49 1.73
N LEU A 145 -19.01 -21.30 2.72
CA LEU A 145 -19.01 -20.90 4.13
C LEU A 145 -17.61 -20.57 4.65
N ILE A 146 -16.62 -21.44 4.42
CA ILE A 146 -15.26 -21.29 4.98
C ILE A 146 -14.61 -19.94 4.61
N PRO A 147 -14.40 -19.61 3.31
CA PRO A 147 -13.70 -18.40 2.94
C PRO A 147 -14.48 -17.15 3.35
N ASN A 148 -15.81 -17.13 3.17
CA ASN A 148 -16.61 -15.98 3.57
C ASN A 148 -16.67 -15.80 5.10
N GLY A 149 -16.62 -16.88 5.86
CA GLY A 149 -16.50 -16.83 7.32
C GLY A 149 -15.17 -16.18 7.74
N ILE A 150 -14.06 -16.59 7.13
CA ILE A 150 -12.75 -15.95 7.34
C ILE A 150 -12.81 -14.47 6.94
N GLY A 151 -13.38 -14.15 5.77
CA GLY A 151 -13.57 -12.77 5.31
C GLY A 151 -14.42 -11.93 6.25
N THR A 152 -15.44 -12.52 6.89
CA THR A 152 -16.27 -11.86 7.91
C THR A 152 -15.45 -11.52 9.15
N LEU A 153 -14.64 -12.45 9.64
CA LEU A 153 -13.76 -12.21 10.80
C LEU A 153 -12.73 -11.11 10.50
N LEU A 154 -12.15 -11.13 9.29
CA LEU A 154 -11.23 -10.09 8.85
C LEU A 154 -11.93 -8.74 8.73
N GLY A 155 -13.10 -8.68 8.09
CA GLY A 155 -13.90 -7.47 7.98
C GLY A 155 -14.35 -6.91 9.34
N PHE A 156 -14.65 -7.77 10.30
CA PHE A 156 -14.94 -7.36 11.67
C PHE A 156 -13.70 -6.76 12.35
N THR A 157 -12.56 -7.43 12.24
CA THR A 157 -11.28 -6.94 12.77
C THR A 157 -10.94 -5.57 12.18
N GLN A 158 -11.16 -5.41 10.89
CA GLN A 158 -11.01 -4.17 10.15
C GLN A 158 -11.86 -3.03 10.74
N LEU A 159 -13.14 -3.28 11.06
CA LEU A 159 -14.02 -2.30 11.71
C LEU A 159 -13.57 -1.93 13.13
N VAL A 160 -13.09 -2.92 13.90
CA VAL A 160 -12.57 -2.69 15.26
C VAL A 160 -11.32 -1.81 15.22
N LEU A 161 -10.37 -2.10 14.34
CA LEU A 161 -9.15 -1.30 14.16
C LEU A 161 -9.49 0.13 13.78
N TYR A 162 -10.42 0.33 12.84
CA TYR A 162 -10.90 1.66 12.47
C TYR A 162 -11.43 2.43 13.68
N GLY A 163 -12.25 1.79 14.52
CA GLY A 163 -12.82 2.42 15.72
C GLY A 163 -11.78 2.84 16.76
N ILE A 164 -10.71 2.07 16.92
CA ILE A 164 -9.63 2.36 17.88
C ILE A 164 -8.74 3.50 17.37
N TYR A 165 -8.28 3.44 16.12
CA TYR A 165 -7.33 4.41 15.57
C TYR A 165 -7.98 5.73 15.17
N SER A 166 -9.22 5.73 14.65
CA SER A 166 -9.93 6.98 14.34
C SER A 166 -10.19 7.85 15.60
N ARG A 167 -10.34 7.23 16.77
CA ARG A 167 -10.44 7.94 18.06
C ARG A 167 -9.11 8.52 18.52
N SER A 168 -8.01 7.83 18.24
CA SER A 168 -6.66 8.25 18.62
C SER A 168 -6.22 9.49 17.83
N ASP A 169 -6.49 9.52 16.51
CA ASP A 169 -6.22 10.68 15.65
C ASP A 169 -6.96 11.94 16.14
N LYS A 170 -8.24 11.81 16.46
CA LYS A 170 -9.05 12.93 16.96
C LYS A 170 -8.56 13.45 18.32
N SER A 171 -8.08 12.55 19.18
CA SER A 171 -7.57 12.91 20.50
C SER A 171 -6.22 13.63 20.41
N GLY A 172 -5.31 13.16 19.55
CA GLY A 172 -4.03 13.83 19.27
C GLY A 172 -4.21 15.21 18.64
N ALA A 173 -5.13 15.34 17.68
CA ALA A 173 -5.46 16.62 17.06
C ALA A 173 -6.05 17.64 18.04
N ALA A 174 -6.93 17.21 18.95
CA ALA A 174 -7.51 18.07 19.97
C ALA A 174 -6.46 18.60 20.97
N VAL A 175 -5.52 17.75 21.40
CA VAL A 175 -4.41 18.15 22.29
C VAL A 175 -3.46 19.12 21.61
N GLY A 176 -3.11 18.89 20.35
CA GLY A 176 -2.25 19.81 19.57
C GLY A 176 -2.90 21.18 19.33
N ALA A 177 -4.22 21.21 19.09
CA ALA A 177 -4.97 22.44 18.93
C ALA A 177 -5.03 23.26 20.23
N ASP A 178 -5.21 22.61 21.38
CA ASP A 178 -5.24 23.27 22.70
C ASP A 178 -3.86 23.85 23.06
N GLY A 179 -2.78 23.09 22.87
CA GLY A 179 -1.42 23.56 23.09
C GLY A 179 -1.03 24.77 22.22
N SER A 180 -1.47 24.78 20.95
CA SER A 180 -1.25 25.91 20.04
C SER A 180 -2.01 27.17 20.48
N ARG A 181 -3.25 26.98 21.00
CA ARG A 181 -4.10 28.06 21.49
C ARG A 181 -3.55 28.70 22.76
N GLU A 182 -3.02 27.89 23.68
CA GLU A 182 -2.33 28.32 24.91
C GLU A 182 -1.08 29.15 24.57
N GLN A 183 -0.27 28.68 23.61
CA GLN A 183 0.94 29.38 23.17
C GLN A 183 0.61 30.73 22.52
N GLN A 184 -0.43 30.80 21.69
CA GLN A 184 -0.88 32.04 21.06
C GLN A 184 -1.41 33.05 22.09
N LYS A 185 -2.09 32.58 23.15
CA LYS A 185 -2.55 33.41 24.26
C LYS A 185 -1.39 33.99 25.07
N ARG A 186 -0.32 33.20 25.30
CA ARG A 186 0.92 33.69 25.96
C ARG A 186 1.67 34.70 25.09
N ARG A 187 1.73 34.51 23.77
CA ARG A 187 2.35 35.47 22.84
C ARG A 187 1.54 36.76 22.69
N GLY A 188 0.21 36.69 22.72
CA GLY A 188 -0.68 37.86 22.72
C GLY A 188 -0.68 38.63 24.04
N GLY A 189 -0.52 37.94 25.18
CA GLY A 189 -0.44 38.56 26.51
C GLY A 189 0.90 39.26 26.80
N ALA A 190 1.98 38.84 26.15
CA ALA A 190 3.31 39.47 26.29
C ALA A 190 3.44 40.83 25.57
N GLY A 191 2.44 41.24 24.77
CA GLY A 191 2.47 42.48 23.99
C GLY A 191 1.89 43.73 24.68
N VAL A 192 1.37 43.62 25.90
CA VAL A 192 0.57 44.69 26.52
C VAL A 192 1.10 45.09 27.89
N TRP A 193 2.39 45.42 28.02
CA TRP A 193 2.89 46.29 29.11
C TRP A 193 4.16 47.02 28.67
N ARG A 194 4.00 48.13 27.94
CA ARG A 194 5.00 49.21 27.92
C ARG A 194 4.31 50.55 27.80
N ARG A 195 3.98 51.15 28.94
CA ARG A 195 3.62 52.57 29.02
C ARG A 195 4.31 53.22 30.22
N GLY A 196 5.18 54.18 29.90
CA GLY A 196 5.45 55.37 30.71
C GLY A 196 6.51 55.26 31.81
N GLY A 197 7.67 55.90 31.59
CA GLY A 197 8.64 56.19 32.64
C GLY A 197 9.92 56.80 32.08
N SER A 198 10.02 58.13 32.13
CA SER A 198 11.24 58.92 31.92
C SER A 198 12.36 58.43 32.84
N ASP A 199 13.57 58.19 32.32
CA ASP A 199 14.73 58.99 32.74
C ASP A 199 16.05 58.65 32.05
N SER A 200 16.76 59.76 31.86
CA SER A 200 18.16 60.04 31.57
C SER A 200 19.24 58.95 31.75
N THR A 201 20.17 58.98 30.77
CA THR A 201 21.62 58.74 30.82
C THR A 201 22.17 57.41 31.38
N ARG A 202 22.79 56.61 30.49
CA ARG A 202 24.19 56.16 30.62
C ARG A 202 24.75 55.42 29.38
N HIS A 203 25.83 55.99 28.86
CA HIS A 203 27.04 55.37 28.30
C HIS A 203 26.98 54.09 27.43
N MET A 204 27.27 54.30 26.14
CA MET A 204 28.33 53.68 25.32
C MET A 204 28.72 52.22 25.60
N LEU A 205 28.50 51.33 24.61
CA LEU A 205 29.54 50.66 23.82
C LEU A 205 28.92 49.60 22.88
N GLY A 206 29.43 49.51 21.66
CA GLY A 206 29.48 48.24 20.92
C GLY A 206 28.45 48.03 19.80
N SER A 207 28.74 48.60 18.63
CA SER A 207 28.27 48.16 17.33
C SER A 207 28.57 46.67 17.10
N SER A 208 27.59 45.88 16.64
CA SER A 208 27.52 45.42 15.24
C SER A 208 26.38 44.42 15.02
N ASN A 209 25.71 44.61 13.90
CA ASN A 209 24.60 43.83 13.36
C ASN A 209 24.89 42.33 13.24
N SER A 210 23.87 41.51 13.49
CA SER A 210 23.54 40.41 12.57
C SER A 210 22.05 40.09 12.65
N LEU A 211 21.39 40.28 11.50
CA LEU A 211 20.00 39.94 11.20
C LEU A 211 19.69 38.48 11.58
N SER A 212 18.67 38.27 12.42
CA SER A 212 17.94 37.00 12.46
C SER A 212 16.98 36.98 11.26
N LEU A 213 17.50 36.51 10.12
CA LEU A 213 16.69 36.28 8.92
C LEU A 213 15.86 35.02 9.13
N SER A 214 14.57 35.22 9.34
CA SER A 214 13.54 34.21 9.21
C SER A 214 13.69 33.53 7.84
N LYS A 215 14.01 32.24 7.83
CA LYS A 215 13.85 31.40 6.64
C LYS A 215 12.62 30.54 6.85
N ASP A 216 11.52 31.03 6.29
CA ASP A 216 10.49 30.16 5.74
C ASP A 216 11.18 29.22 4.75
N ALA A 217 11.23 27.94 5.08
CA ALA A 217 11.64 26.88 4.18
C ALA A 217 10.58 25.79 4.22
N ILE A 218 9.73 25.87 3.21
CA ILE A 218 8.94 24.78 2.62
C ILE A 218 9.76 23.48 2.67
N THR A 219 9.32 22.49 3.44
CA THR A 219 9.82 21.12 3.33
C THR A 219 9.03 20.42 2.22
N PRO A 220 9.68 19.88 1.18
CA PRO A 220 9.01 19.09 0.16
C PRO A 220 8.57 17.73 0.72
N GLU A 221 7.48 17.23 0.16
CA GLU A 221 7.01 15.86 0.32
C GLU A 221 8.15 14.85 0.18
N GLU A 222 8.32 14.01 1.18
CA GLU A 222 9.07 12.77 1.04
C GLU A 222 8.19 11.78 0.26
N MET A 223 8.31 11.86 -1.07
CA MET A 223 7.75 10.91 -2.00
C MET A 223 8.58 9.62 -1.87
N VAL A 224 8.08 8.66 -1.09
CA VAL A 224 8.62 7.29 -1.05
C VAL A 224 8.42 6.68 -2.44
N VAL A 225 9.47 6.72 -3.25
CA VAL A 225 9.64 5.83 -4.39
C VAL A 225 10.06 4.49 -3.80
N GLU A 226 9.13 3.54 -3.74
CA GLU A 226 9.49 2.13 -3.61
C GLU A 226 10.20 1.71 -4.90
N GLU A 227 11.54 1.75 -4.89
CA GLU A 227 12.34 0.99 -5.84
C GLU A 227 12.27 -0.48 -5.46
N GLU A 228 11.46 -1.22 -6.22
CA GLU A 228 11.47 -2.67 -6.31
C GLU A 228 12.80 -3.10 -6.95
N GLY A 229 13.80 -3.39 -6.11
CA GLY A 229 15.13 -3.85 -6.50
C GLY A 229 15.41 -5.26 -5.99
N ASP A 230 15.22 -6.24 -6.88
CA ASP A 230 15.91 -7.52 -6.83
C ASP A 230 17.43 -7.29 -6.72
N GLU A 231 18.10 -7.87 -5.72
CA GLU A 231 19.29 -8.72 -5.96
C GLU A 231 19.87 -9.28 -4.66
N GLU A 232 19.72 -10.59 -4.50
CA GLU A 232 20.58 -11.43 -3.69
C GLU A 232 21.92 -11.62 -4.42
N LYS A 233 22.96 -10.82 -4.14
CA LYS A 233 24.37 -11.26 -4.19
C LYS A 233 25.21 -10.46 -3.18
N GLY A 234 25.74 -11.19 -2.20
CA GLY A 234 26.58 -10.63 -1.14
C GLY A 234 27.94 -10.12 -1.63
N GLY A 235 28.41 -9.06 -0.99
CA GLY A 235 29.76 -8.53 -1.10
C GLY A 235 30.08 -7.65 0.11
N VAL A 236 30.84 -8.20 1.06
CA VAL A 236 31.33 -7.49 2.25
C VAL A 236 32.49 -6.58 1.85
N ILE A 237 32.45 -5.28 2.18
CA ILE A 237 33.67 -4.46 2.22
C ILE A 237 33.74 -3.65 3.52
N ARG A 238 34.82 -3.92 4.27
CA ARG A 238 35.29 -3.28 5.50
C ARG A 238 35.71 -1.83 5.23
N GLY A 239 35.50 -0.97 6.23
CA GLY A 239 35.79 0.46 6.17
C GLY A 239 37.27 0.84 6.03
N MET A 240 37.48 2.11 5.71
CA MET A 240 38.72 2.83 5.92
C MET A 240 38.41 4.25 6.39
N THR A 241 38.81 4.51 7.62
CA THR A 241 39.04 5.81 8.25
C THR A 241 40.09 6.61 7.48
N GLY A 242 39.84 7.90 7.27
CA GLY A 242 40.82 8.88 6.83
C GLY A 242 40.34 10.29 7.18
N ASP A 243 40.98 10.90 8.17
CA ASP A 243 40.67 12.22 8.71
C ASP A 243 40.94 13.39 7.73
N MET A 244 40.22 14.48 8.00
CA MET A 244 40.21 15.77 7.33
C MET A 244 41.56 16.50 7.29
N VAL A 245 41.83 17.25 6.20
CA VAL A 245 42.43 18.59 6.27
C VAL A 245 41.89 19.47 5.14
N GLY A 246 41.26 20.60 5.50
CA GLY A 246 40.84 21.63 4.56
C GLY A 246 41.99 22.54 4.10
N LYS A 247 41.87 23.10 2.91
CA LYS A 247 42.54 24.35 2.54
C LYS A 247 41.74 25.12 1.50
N GLU A 248 41.46 26.37 1.85
CA GLU A 248 41.02 27.44 0.95
C GLU A 248 42.00 27.57 -0.22
N ASN A 249 41.47 27.53 -1.44
CA ASN A 249 41.70 28.51 -2.50
C ASN A 249 41.04 28.00 -3.79
N GLY A 250 40.36 28.89 -4.50
CA GLY A 250 39.64 28.58 -5.72
C GLY A 250 40.57 28.10 -6.84
N GLU A 251 40.65 26.79 -7.01
CA GLU A 251 41.08 26.12 -8.24
C GLU A 251 40.21 24.88 -8.44
N LYS A 252 39.73 24.67 -9.67
CA LYS A 252 38.93 23.51 -10.04
C LYS A 252 39.79 22.24 -9.90
N MET A 253 39.49 21.39 -8.93
CA MET A 253 40.09 20.06 -8.83
C MET A 253 39.35 19.08 -9.76
N ASN A 254 40.02 18.68 -10.83
CA ASN A 254 39.65 17.48 -11.59
C ASN A 254 40.14 16.26 -10.81
N GLY A 255 39.23 15.60 -10.08
CA GLY A 255 39.50 14.30 -9.44
C GLY A 255 39.23 13.18 -10.43
N VAL A 256 40.25 12.34 -10.69
CA VAL A 256 40.10 11.09 -11.45
C VAL A 256 39.82 9.99 -10.43
N ALA A 257 38.65 9.36 -10.51
CA ALA A 257 38.39 8.08 -9.83
C ALA A 257 38.53 6.96 -10.87
N GLU A 258 39.43 6.01 -10.64
CA GLU A 258 39.51 4.77 -11.42
C GLU A 258 38.71 3.69 -10.68
N GLU A 259 37.70 3.15 -11.35
CA GLU A 259 37.04 1.90 -10.95
C GLU A 259 37.69 0.75 -11.73
N VAL A 260 38.18 -0.27 -11.02
CA VAL A 260 38.69 -1.50 -11.64
C VAL A 260 37.58 -2.54 -11.58
N THR A 261 36.87 -2.73 -12.70
CA THR A 261 35.93 -3.82 -12.88
C THR A 261 36.64 -5.08 -13.38
N ASN A 262 36.21 -6.23 -12.88
CA ASN A 262 36.78 -7.53 -13.20
C ASN A 262 36.24 -7.99 -14.57
N GLY A 263 36.86 -7.51 -15.64
CA GLY A 263 36.42 -7.84 -17.00
C GLY A 263 36.86 -6.86 -18.08
N GLY A 264 38.15 -6.49 -18.13
CA GLY A 264 38.84 -6.11 -19.39
C GLY A 264 38.38 -4.91 -20.22
N GLU A 265 37.39 -4.11 -19.82
CA GLU A 265 36.95 -2.93 -20.59
C GLU A 265 36.98 -1.66 -19.73
N LYS A 266 37.84 -0.71 -20.10
CA LYS A 266 37.95 0.60 -19.43
C LYS A 266 36.89 1.54 -19.98
N GLU A 267 35.85 1.83 -19.22
CA GLU A 267 34.88 2.88 -19.57
C GLU A 267 35.23 4.20 -18.86
N ARG A 268 35.39 5.29 -19.63
CA ARG A 268 35.73 6.62 -19.15
C ARG A 268 34.44 7.40 -18.89
N ILE A 269 34.08 7.61 -17.62
CA ILE A 269 32.95 8.49 -17.25
C ILE A 269 33.48 9.91 -17.03
N GLU A 270 33.05 10.83 -17.88
CA GLU A 270 33.34 12.27 -17.75
C GLU A 270 32.22 12.93 -16.93
N VAL A 271 32.48 13.21 -15.65
CA VAL A 271 31.54 13.92 -14.79
C VAL A 271 31.69 15.42 -15.03
N ARG A 272 30.69 16.03 -15.68
CA ARG A 272 30.61 17.48 -15.88
C ARG A 272 29.82 18.09 -14.71
N CYS A 273 30.51 18.78 -13.81
CA CYS A 273 29.89 19.68 -12.83
C CYS A 273 29.41 20.97 -13.49
#